data_AF-A0A1F6DHE0-F1
#
_entry.id   AF-A0A1F6DHE0-F1
#
_cell.length_a   1.000
_cell.length_b   1.000
_cell.length_c   1.000
_cell.angle_alpha   90.00
_cell.angle_beta   90.00
_cell.angle_gamma   90.00
#
_symmetry.space_group_name_H-M   'P 1'
#
loop_
_entity.id
_entity.type
_entity.pdbx_description
1 polymer ?
#
loop_
_entity_poly.entity_id
_entity_poly.type
_entity_poly.pdbx_seq_one_letter_code
_entity_poly.pdbx_strand_id
1 'polypeptide(L)'
;MLANPREERMDEQDTHLGWCKRRAIDALQRGTIHDAFRKFVADMEEHPDTRDHSGIEEGKRLLYGGGTVTERSMEQFINALA
;
A
#
# COMPACT_ATOMS: atom_id res chain seq x y z
N MET A 1 14.96 9.59 -28.22
CA MET A 1 13.75 9.77 -27.39
C MET A 1 14.15 9.39 -25.97
N LEU A 2 14.18 10.36 -25.06
CA LEU A 2 14.49 10.09 -23.65
C LEU A 2 13.26 9.38 -23.07
N ALA A 3 13.44 8.14 -22.61
CA ALA A 3 12.43 7.45 -21.83
C ALA A 3 12.05 8.35 -20.64
N ASN A 4 10.76 8.66 -20.52
CA ASN A 4 10.22 9.50 -19.47
C ASN A 4 10.20 8.64 -18.18
N PRO A 5 10.89 9.02 -17.08
CA PRO A 5 10.98 8.18 -15.87
C PRO A 5 9.65 7.97 -15.11
N ARG A 6 8.52 8.39 -15.70
CA ARG A 6 7.17 8.26 -15.14
C ARG A 6 6.47 6.95 -15.54
N GLU A 7 7.14 6.08 -16.29
CA GLU A 7 6.60 4.82 -16.82
C GLU A 7 6.65 3.61 -15.85
N GLU A 8 7.03 3.79 -14.57
CA GLU A 8 6.98 2.72 -13.55
C GLU A 8 5.89 2.93 -12.48
N ARG A 9 4.93 3.83 -12.69
CA ARG A 9 3.71 3.86 -11.87
C ARG A 9 2.67 2.95 -12.50
N MET A 10 2.90 1.64 -12.39
CA MET A 10 1.87 0.64 -12.66
C MET A 10 0.90 0.62 -11.48
N ASP A 11 0.20 1.74 -11.31
CA ASP A 11 -1.09 1.74 -10.65
C ASP A 11 -2.06 1.26 -11.73
N GLU A 12 -2.53 0.02 -11.62
CA GLU A 12 -3.73 -0.40 -12.32
C GLU A 12 -4.87 0.45 -11.74
N GLN A 13 -5.08 1.64 -12.29
CA GLN A 13 -6.00 2.65 -11.73
C GLN A 13 -7.45 2.15 -11.62
N ASP A 14 -7.76 1.02 -12.28
CA ASP A 14 -9.06 0.38 -12.33
C ASP A 14 -9.16 -0.92 -11.50
N THR A 15 -8.10 -1.36 -10.78
CA THR A 15 -8.22 -2.51 -9.86
C THR A 15 -8.58 -2.09 -8.46
N HIS A 16 -9.23 -3.00 -7.72
CA HIS A 16 -9.50 -2.77 -6.30
C HIS A 16 -8.21 -2.55 -5.52
N LEU A 17 -7.13 -3.26 -5.87
CA LEU A 17 -5.80 -3.03 -5.30
C LEU A 17 -5.29 -1.61 -5.57
N GLY A 18 -5.39 -1.10 -6.80
CA GLY A 18 -5.03 0.28 -7.13
C GLY A 18 -5.82 1.31 -6.30
N TRP A 19 -7.11 1.05 -6.10
CA TRP A 19 -7.96 1.87 -5.23
C TRP A 19 -7.51 1.83 -3.75
N CYS A 20 -7.22 0.64 -3.21
CA CYS A 20 -6.69 0.47 -1.86
C CYS A 20 -5.36 1.21 -1.67
N LYS A 21 -4.42 1.06 -2.63
CA LYS A 21 -3.10 1.71 -2.61
C LYS A 21 -3.24 3.23 -2.51
N ARG A 22 -4.04 3.84 -3.40
CA ARG A 22 -4.24 5.30 -3.41
C ARG A 22 -4.79 5.82 -2.07
N ARG A 23 -5.78 5.14 -1.51
CA ARG A 23 -6.38 5.52 -0.23
C ARG A 23 -5.44 5.36 0.95
N ALA A 24 -4.63 4.32 0.94
CA ALA A 24 -3.61 4.10 1.97
C ALA A 24 -2.57 5.22 1.96
N ILE A 25 -2.12 5.66 0.78
CA ILE A 25 -1.20 6.81 0.63
C ILE A 25 -1.85 8.11 1.12
N ASP A 26 -3.10 8.38 0.76
CA ASP A 26 -3.83 9.56 1.26
C ASP A 26 -3.99 9.53 2.79
N ALA A 27 -4.23 8.36 3.37
CA ALA A 27 -4.31 8.18 4.82
C ALA A 27 -2.95 8.37 5.51
N LEU A 28 -1.87 7.91 4.87
CA LEU A 28 -0.50 8.07 5.37
C LEU A 28 -0.10 9.54 5.46
N GLN A 29 -0.47 10.36 4.48
CA GLN A 29 -0.19 11.80 4.47
C GLN A 29 -0.95 12.61 5.54
N ARG A 30 -2.02 12.04 6.10
CA ARG A 30 -2.95 12.74 7.00
C ARG A 30 -2.97 12.20 8.42
N GLY A 31 -2.37 11.03 8.64
CA GLY A 31 -2.52 10.25 9.86
C GLY A 31 -1.23 9.58 10.27
N THR A 32 -1.36 8.47 10.99
CA THR A 32 -0.23 7.66 11.41
C THR A 32 0.00 6.51 10.44
N ILE A 33 1.23 5.98 10.41
CA ILE A 33 1.57 4.77 9.66
C ILE A 33 0.62 3.60 10.01
N HIS A 34 0.30 3.45 11.30
CA HIS A 34 -0.62 2.41 11.77
C HIS A 34 -2.04 2.60 11.24
N ASP A 35 -2.55 3.83 11.23
CA ASP A 35 -3.89 4.11 10.70
C ASP A 35 -3.96 3.90 9.19
N ALA A 36 -2.92 4.34 8.46
CA ALA A 36 -2.83 4.13 7.02
C ALA A 36 -2.85 2.65 6.66
N PHE A 37 -2.04 1.84 7.34
CA PHE A 37 -2.00 0.40 7.10
C PHE A 37 -3.29 -0.30 7.55
N ARG A 38 -3.87 0.08 8.69
CA ARG A 38 -5.15 -0.48 9.15
C ARG A 38 -6.26 -0.23 8.13
N LYS A 39 -6.31 0.97 7.54
CA LYS A 39 -7.27 1.32 6.49
C LYS A 39 -7.00 0.53 5.22
N PHE A 40 -5.74 0.42 4.81
CA PHE A 40 -5.35 -0.38 3.66
C PHE A 40 -5.83 -1.83 3.79
N VAL A 41 -5.56 -2.49 4.93
CA VAL A 41 -5.99 -3.87 5.17
C VAL A 41 -7.51 -4.00 5.17
N ALA A 42 -8.23 -3.09 5.84
CA ALA A 42 -9.69 -3.10 5.84
C ALA A 42 -10.26 -2.96 4.42
N ASP A 43 -9.75 -2.00 3.64
CA ASP A 43 -10.15 -1.78 2.26
C ASP A 43 -9.86 -3.04 1.40
N MET A 44 -8.76 -3.77 1.65
CA MET A 44 -8.44 -5.02 0.95
C MET A 44 -9.33 -6.20 1.34
N GLU A 45 -9.63 -6.36 2.63
CA GLU A 45 -10.45 -7.46 3.18
C GLU A 45 -11.91 -7.38 2.73
N GLU A 46 -12.40 -6.19 2.35
CA GLU A 46 -13.75 -5.96 1.84
C GLU A 46 -13.99 -6.53 0.43
N HIS A 47 -12.93 -6.85 -0.34
CA HIS A 47 -13.06 -7.32 -1.73
C HIS A 47 -12.47 -8.72 -1.95
N PRO A 48 -13.17 -9.64 -2.64
CA PRO A 48 -12.70 -11.01 -2.89
C PRO A 48 -11.32 -11.09 -3.57
N ASP A 49 -11.01 -10.16 -4.47
CA ASP A 49 -9.75 -10.18 -5.21
C ASP A 49 -8.52 -9.82 -4.37
N THR A 50 -8.71 -9.15 -3.24
CA THR A 50 -7.60 -8.61 -2.42
C THR A 50 -7.57 -9.12 -0.99
N ARG A 51 -8.65 -9.73 -0.49
CA ARG A 51 -8.77 -10.19 0.90
C ARG A 51 -7.72 -11.21 1.33
N ASP A 52 -7.22 -12.01 0.39
CA ASP A 52 -6.24 -13.07 0.65
C ASP A 52 -4.85 -12.70 0.07
N HIS A 53 -4.63 -11.42 -0.24
CA HIS A 53 -3.40 -10.93 -0.83
C HIS A 53 -2.23 -11.01 0.16
N SER A 54 -1.07 -11.52 -0.28
CA SER A 54 0.11 -11.73 0.56
C SER A 54 0.63 -10.44 1.21
N GLY A 55 0.43 -9.30 0.57
CA GLY A 55 0.77 -7.98 1.09
C GLY A 55 0.15 -7.67 2.47
N ILE A 56 -1.00 -8.25 2.82
CA ILE A 56 -1.60 -8.05 4.15
C ILE A 56 -0.66 -8.60 5.24
N GLU A 57 -0.17 -9.82 5.08
CA GLU A 57 0.71 -10.46 6.05
C GLU A 57 2.13 -9.85 6.04
N GLU A 58 2.61 -9.45 4.87
CA GLU A 58 3.91 -8.77 4.76
C GLU A 58 3.91 -7.41 5.46
N GLY A 59 2.86 -6.61 5.29
CA GLY A 59 2.74 -5.32 5.96
C GLY A 59 2.58 -5.46 7.49
N LYS A 60 1.90 -6.52 7.97
CA LYS A 60 1.86 -6.85 9.40
C LYS A 60 3.27 -7.12 9.94
N ARG A 61 4.08 -7.91 9.21
CA ARG A 61 5.47 -8.18 9.61
C ARG A 61 6.32 -6.91 9.60
N LEU A 62 6.13 -6.03 8.62
CA LEU A 62 6.84 -4.75 8.57
C LEU A 62 6.56 -3.91 9.82
N LEU A 63 5.30 -3.82 10.26
CA LEU A 63 4.91 -3.01 11.42
C LEU A 63 5.24 -3.62 12.76
N TYR A 64 5.11 -4.94 12.89
CA TYR A 64 5.24 -5.62 14.18
C TYR A 64 6.54 -6.40 14.33
N GLY A 65 7.39 -6.43 13.31
CA GLY A 65 8.67 -7.15 13.29
C GLY A 65 9.80 -6.52 14.13
N GLY A 66 9.52 -5.46 14.88
CA GLY A 66 10.47 -4.83 15.81
C GLY A 66 11.43 -3.81 15.19
N GLY A 67 11.30 -3.53 13.89
CA GLY A 67 12.02 -2.45 13.21
C GLY A 67 11.28 -1.10 13.28
N THR A 68 12.01 0.00 13.03
CA THR A 68 11.39 1.32 12.86
C THR A 68 10.81 1.44 11.46
N VAL A 69 9.49 1.59 11.37
CA VAL A 69 8.79 1.91 10.11
C VAL A 69 8.66 3.42 10.00
N THR A 70 9.06 3.95 8.86
CA THR A 70 8.89 5.36 8.48
C THR A 70 7.76 5.51 7.47
N GLU A 71 7.23 6.72 7.32
CA GLU A 71 6.22 7.03 6.30
C GLU A 71 6.72 6.65 4.91
N ARG A 72 7.96 7.04 4.56
CA ARG A 72 8.58 6.69 3.28
C ARG A 72 8.66 5.18 3.06
N SER A 73 9.04 4.40 4.07
CA SER A 73 9.09 2.94 3.92
C SER A 73 7.70 2.32 3.75
N MET A 74 6.67 2.88 4.39
CA MET A 74 5.29 2.43 4.23
C MET A 74 4.75 2.78 2.83
N GLU A 75 5.02 3.99 2.33
CA GLU A 75 4.67 4.39 0.96
C GLU A 75 5.35 3.49 -0.08
N GLN A 76 6.64 3.20 0.09
CA GLN A 76 7.37 2.28 -0.79
C GLN A 76 6.78 0.87 -0.77
N PHE A 77 6.46 0.37 0.42
CA PHE A 77 5.81 -0.93 0.58
C PHE A 77 4.46 -0.97 -0.16
N ILE A 78 3.57 -0.02 0.08
CA ILE A 78 2.24 0.04 -0.56
C ILE A 78 2.37 0.09 -2.08
N ASN A 79 3.27 0.92 -2.61
CA ASN A 79 3.46 1.08 -4.04
C ASN A 79 4.07 -0.16 -4.72
N ALA A 80 4.86 -0.95 -4.01
CA ALA A 80 5.51 -2.15 -4.53
C ALA A 80 4.59 -3.39 -4.64
N LEU A 81 3.37 -3.34 -4.08
CA LEU A 81 2.41 -4.43 -4.20
C LEU A 81 1.93 -4.57 -5.66
N ALA A 82 1.95 -5.82 -6.14
CA ALA A 82 1.58 -6.27 -7.47
C ALA A 82 0.40 -7.24 -7.42
#